data_AF-A0A943JYM8-F1
#
_entry.id   AF-A0A943JYM8-F1
#
_cell.length_a   1.000
_cell.length_b   1.000
_cell.length_c   1.000
_cell.angle_alpha   90.00
_cell.angle_beta   90.00
_cell.angle_gamma   90.00
#
_symmetry.space_group_name_H-M   'P 1'
#
loop_
_entity.id
_entity.type
_entity.pdbx_description
1 polymer ?
#
loop_
_entity_poly.entity_id
_entity_poly.type
_entity_poly.pdbx_seq_one_letter_code
_entity_poly.pdbx_strand_id
1 'polypeptide(L)'
;MFYVIKDNKLYEYGDKVSKVWNSPQSAKELAGVDMSFFELHKERFKIQDGELIDISETDDYKLACLEEQKAERINEIKSELNMLDLKCIRAIREGGNDEDGVAFLDKYQQEINTLREELNTLE
;
A
#
# COMPACT_ATOMS: atom_id res chain seq x y z
N MET A 1 -0.29 -17.91 -8.87
CA MET A 1 0.88 -18.41 -8.10
C MET A 1 0.58 -18.29 -6.61
N PHE A 2 0.66 -19.39 -5.86
CA PHE A 2 0.34 -19.45 -4.44
C PHE A 2 1.55 -19.92 -3.64
N TYR A 3 1.68 -19.43 -2.41
CA TYR A 3 2.73 -19.84 -1.48
C TYR A 3 2.09 -20.60 -0.33
N VAL A 4 2.76 -21.67 0.10
CA VAL A 4 2.28 -22.51 1.21
C VAL A 4 3.34 -22.52 2.28
N ILE A 5 2.91 -22.27 3.51
CA ILE A 5 3.75 -22.32 4.71
C ILE A 5 3.50 -23.68 5.38
N LYS A 6 4.56 -24.46 5.56
CA LYS A 6 4.52 -25.69 6.32
C LYS A 6 5.83 -25.89 7.07
N ASP A 7 5.76 -26.28 8.34
CA ASP A 7 6.93 -26.61 9.16
C ASP A 7 8.02 -25.50 9.17
N ASN A 8 7.57 -24.24 9.20
CA ASN A 8 8.41 -23.03 9.18
C ASN A 8 9.26 -22.84 7.90
N LYS A 9 8.82 -23.45 6.79
CA LYS A 9 9.48 -23.38 5.48
C LYS A 9 8.53 -22.82 4.41
N LEU A 10 9.10 -22.08 3.46
CA LEU A 10 8.38 -21.45 2.35
C LEU A 10 8.45 -22.32 1.11
N TYR A 11 7.29 -22.57 0.48
CA TYR A 11 7.16 -23.39 -0.71
C TYR A 11 6.40 -22.67 -1.82
N GLU A 12 6.94 -22.70 -3.04
CA GLU A 12 6.29 -22.22 -4.26
C GLU A 12 5.34 -23.29 -4.84
N TYR A 13 4.10 -22.90 -5.17
CA TYR A 13 3.13 -23.80 -5.82
C TYR A 13 2.27 -23.09 -6.88
N GLY A 14 2.00 -23.79 -7.99
CA GLY A 14 1.15 -23.31 -9.10
C GLY A 14 -0.33 -23.07 -8.74
N ASP A 15 -1.15 -22.75 -9.74
CA ASP A 15 -2.48 -22.10 -9.62
C ASP A 15 -3.63 -22.85 -8.91
N LYS A 16 -3.42 -23.94 -8.17
CA LYS A 16 -4.51 -24.68 -7.49
C LYS A 16 -4.20 -25.09 -6.05
N VAL A 17 -4.62 -24.23 -5.12
CA VAL A 17 -4.53 -24.40 -3.64
C VAL A 17 -5.22 -25.68 -3.12
N SER A 18 -6.25 -26.20 -3.80
CA SER A 18 -7.04 -27.32 -3.28
C SER A 18 -6.37 -28.69 -3.32
N LYS A 19 -5.31 -28.87 -4.12
CA LYS A 19 -4.54 -30.14 -4.19
C LYS A 19 -3.37 -30.20 -3.20
N VAL A 20 -3.11 -29.11 -2.48
CA VAL A 20 -1.89 -28.86 -1.69
C VAL A 20 -1.68 -29.89 -0.56
N TRP A 21 -2.75 -30.41 0.04
CA TRP A 21 -2.65 -31.39 1.11
C TRP A 21 -2.17 -32.78 0.65
N ASN A 22 -2.22 -33.07 -0.66
CA ASN A 22 -2.04 -34.42 -1.19
C ASN A 22 -0.69 -34.65 -1.89
N SER A 23 0.18 -33.64 -2.07
CA SER A 23 1.47 -33.80 -2.78
C SER A 23 2.58 -32.84 -2.32
N PRO A 24 3.08 -32.97 -1.08
CA PRO A 24 4.19 -32.16 -0.56
C PRO A 24 5.56 -32.43 -1.23
N GLN A 25 5.69 -33.52 -2.00
CA GLN A 25 6.98 -33.90 -2.62
C GLN A 25 7.36 -33.07 -3.86
N SER A 26 6.41 -32.33 -4.45
CA SER A 26 6.68 -31.45 -5.60
C SER A 26 6.96 -30.00 -5.21
N ALA A 27 7.06 -29.71 -3.92
CA ALA A 27 7.40 -28.40 -3.39
C ALA A 27 8.88 -28.11 -3.61
N LYS A 28 9.21 -26.93 -4.16
CA LYS A 28 10.58 -26.41 -4.07
C LYS A 28 10.68 -25.59 -2.78
N GLU A 29 11.53 -26.03 -1.87
CA GLU A 29 11.85 -25.27 -0.64
C GLU A 29 12.69 -24.06 -1.04
N LEU A 30 12.26 -22.87 -0.64
CA LEU A 30 12.99 -21.62 -0.85
C LEU A 30 13.92 -21.40 0.34
N ALA A 31 15.24 -21.42 0.12
CA ALA A 31 16.26 -21.28 1.15
C ALA A 31 16.90 -19.88 1.11
N GLY A 32 17.30 -19.34 2.27
CA GLY A 32 18.13 -18.12 2.35
C GLY A 32 17.59 -16.97 3.20
N VAL A 33 16.36 -17.05 3.74
CA VAL A 33 15.74 -15.98 4.53
C VAL A 33 14.90 -16.58 5.67
N ASP A 34 14.94 -15.95 6.85
CA ASP A 34 14.11 -16.34 7.98
C ASP A 34 12.63 -15.99 7.74
N MET A 35 11.71 -16.86 8.20
CA MET A 35 10.27 -16.72 7.98
C MET A 35 9.72 -15.39 8.50
N SER A 36 10.16 -14.97 9.69
CA SER A 36 9.68 -13.72 10.30
C SER A 36 10.13 -12.51 9.48
N PHE A 37 11.29 -12.61 8.85
CA PHE A 37 11.82 -11.59 7.95
C PHE A 37 11.08 -11.58 6.61
N PHE A 38 10.75 -12.75 6.04
CA PHE A 38 10.03 -12.83 4.77
C PHE A 38 8.61 -12.29 4.85
N GLU A 39 7.85 -12.60 5.91
CA GLU A 39 6.49 -12.06 6.08
C GLU A 39 6.50 -10.53 6.28
N LEU A 40 7.53 -10.00 6.94
CA LEU A 40 7.64 -8.55 7.19
C LEU A 40 8.16 -7.76 5.98
N HIS A 41 8.78 -8.44 5.02
CA HIS A 41 9.48 -7.83 3.88
C HIS A 41 9.17 -8.54 2.56
N LYS A 42 7.96 -9.08 2.41
CA LYS A 42 7.58 -9.93 1.28
C LYS A 42 7.78 -9.22 -0.06
N GLU A 43 7.55 -7.91 -0.08
CA GLU A 43 7.75 -7.03 -1.22
C GLU A 43 9.21 -7.00 -1.72
N ARG A 44 10.21 -7.30 -0.87
CA ARG A 44 11.64 -7.34 -1.24
C ARG A 44 12.03 -8.55 -2.06
N PHE A 45 11.17 -9.55 -2.15
CA PHE A 45 11.53 -10.82 -2.73
C PHE A 45 10.68 -11.16 -3.94
N LYS A 46 11.33 -11.65 -4.99
CA LYS A 46 10.67 -12.14 -6.19
C LYS A 46 11.18 -13.53 -6.52
N ILE A 47 10.30 -14.37 -7.04
CA ILE A 47 10.70 -15.67 -7.53
C ILE A 47 11.10 -15.55 -9.00
N GLN A 48 12.34 -15.96 -9.30
CA GLN A 48 12.83 -16.15 -10.66
C GLN A 48 13.45 -17.55 -10.74
N ASP A 49 13.09 -18.33 -11.77
CA ASP A 49 13.56 -19.71 -11.97
C ASP A 49 13.38 -20.65 -10.74
N GLY A 50 12.34 -20.37 -9.95
CA GLY A 50 12.02 -21.08 -8.71
C GLY A 50 12.99 -20.81 -7.56
N GLU A 51 13.78 -19.74 -7.64
CA GLU A 51 14.64 -19.27 -6.55
C GLU A 51 14.08 -17.96 -6.00
N LEU A 52 14.14 -17.81 -4.68
CA LEU A 52 13.77 -16.57 -4.01
C LEU A 52 14.94 -15.60 -4.12
N ILE A 53 14.78 -14.58 -4.95
CA ILE A 53 15.80 -13.56 -5.16
C ILE A 53 15.40 -12.30 -4.41
N ASP A 54 16.33 -11.77 -3.63
CA ASP A 54 16.21 -10.44 -3.05
C ASP A 54 16.33 -9.41 -4.17
N ILE A 55 15.23 -8.73 -4.45
CA ILE A 55 15.15 -7.67 -5.46
C ILE A 55 15.30 -6.28 -4.84
N SER A 56 15.58 -6.16 -3.55
CA SER A 56 15.62 -4.86 -2.83
C SER A 56 16.58 -3.84 -3.43
N GLU A 57 17.67 -4.28 -4.06
CA GLU A 57 18.63 -3.40 -4.74
C GLU A 57 18.28 -3.13 -6.21
N THR A 58 17.31 -3.85 -6.77
CA THR A 58 16.89 -3.70 -8.16
C THR A 58 16.01 -2.46 -8.34
N ASP A 59 16.05 -1.90 -9.55
CA ASP A 59 15.19 -0.75 -9.88
C ASP A 59 13.70 -1.13 -9.91
N ASP A 60 13.37 -2.41 -10.18
CA ASP A 60 12.00 -2.93 -10.12
C ASP A 60 11.39 -2.79 -8.72
N TYR A 61 12.16 -3.10 -7.66
CA TYR A 61 11.69 -2.94 -6.28
C TYR A 61 11.55 -1.47 -5.89
N LYS A 62 12.50 -0.62 -6.30
CA LYS A 62 12.41 0.83 -6.05
C LYS A 62 11.18 1.42 -6.73
N LEU A 63 10.88 1.01 -7.97
CA LEU A 63 9.67 1.44 -8.67
C LEU A 63 8.40 0.96 -7.95
N ALA A 64 8.36 -0.30 -7.52
CA ALA A 64 7.23 -0.83 -6.76
C ALA A 64 6.99 -0.08 -5.44
N CYS A 65 8.05 0.20 -4.67
CA CYS A 65 7.95 1.02 -3.46
C CYS A 65 7.48 2.44 -3.74
N LEU A 66 7.94 3.06 -4.85
CA LEU A 66 7.48 4.38 -5.25
C LEU A 66 6.00 4.39 -5.64
N GLU A 67 5.52 3.35 -6.34
CA GLU A 67 4.10 3.20 -6.67
C GLU A 67 3.25 2.99 -5.41
N GLU A 68 3.73 2.19 -4.46
CA GLU A 68 3.05 1.97 -3.19
C GLU A 68 3.00 3.26 -2.35
N GLN A 69 4.10 3.99 -2.23
CA GLN A 69 4.13 5.30 -1.56
C GLN A 69 3.19 6.33 -2.23
N LYS A 70 3.12 6.33 -3.57
CA LYS A 70 2.15 7.16 -4.28
C LYS A 70 0.72 6.74 -3.96
N ALA A 71 0.43 5.45 -3.93
CA ALA A 71 -0.90 4.93 -3.60
C ALA A 71 -1.29 5.26 -2.15
N GLU A 72 -0.35 5.13 -1.20
CA GLU A 72 -0.54 5.56 0.19
C GLU A 72 -0.83 7.06 0.27
N ARG A 73 -0.01 7.89 -0.39
CA ARG A 73 -0.22 9.35 -0.40
C ARG A 73 -1.57 9.73 -1.02
N ILE A 74 -1.99 9.07 -2.10
CA ILE A 74 -3.31 9.25 -2.70
C ILE A 74 -4.42 8.89 -1.70
N ASN A 75 -4.27 7.82 -0.93
CA ASN A 75 -5.24 7.42 0.09
C ASN A 75 -5.28 8.42 1.27
N GLU A 76 -4.13 8.94 1.70
CA GLU A 76 -4.05 10.00 2.70
C GLU A 76 -4.79 11.26 2.23
N ILE A 77 -4.51 11.74 1.02
CA ILE A 77 -5.17 12.90 0.44
C ILE A 77 -6.69 12.68 0.35
N LYS A 78 -7.14 11.49 -0.06
CA LYS A 78 -8.57 11.14 -0.10
C LYS A 78 -9.21 11.17 1.30
N SER A 79 -8.50 10.73 2.33
CA SER A 79 -8.94 10.81 3.72
C SER A 79 -9.02 12.26 4.22
N GLU A 80 -8.00 13.07 3.93
CA GLU A 80 -7.95 14.49 4.27
C GLU A 80 -9.08 15.28 3.61
N LEU A 81 -9.33 15.04 2.31
CA LEU A 81 -10.46 15.63 1.59
C LEU A 81 -11.81 15.28 2.24
N ASN A 82 -12.02 14.03 2.63
CA ASN A 82 -13.25 13.62 3.30
C ASN A 82 -13.42 14.31 4.67
N MET A 83 -12.34 14.48 5.42
CA MET A 83 -12.38 15.26 6.68
C MET A 83 -12.69 16.74 6.43
N LEU A 84 -12.13 17.33 5.38
CA LEU A 84 -12.40 18.72 5.00
C LEU A 84 -13.84 18.89 4.52
N ASP A 85 -14.40 17.96 3.76
CA ASP A 85 -15.81 17.99 3.36
C ASP A 85 -16.75 18.01 4.59
N LEU A 86 -16.46 17.21 5.61
CA LEU A 86 -17.21 17.24 6.87
C LEU A 86 -17.08 18.59 7.59
N LYS A 87 -15.88 19.17 7.61
CA LYS A 87 -15.64 20.51 8.17
C LYS A 87 -16.36 21.60 7.38
N CYS A 88 -16.42 21.51 6.05
CA CYS A 88 -17.19 22.40 5.18
C CYS A 88 -18.68 22.33 5.49
N ILE A 89 -19.26 21.13 5.59
CA ILE A 89 -20.68 20.94 5.96
C ILE A 89 -20.97 21.61 7.32
N ARG A 90 -20.07 21.43 8.29
CA ARG A 90 -20.18 22.06 9.60
C ARG A 90 -20.07 23.58 9.52
N ALA A 91 -19.09 24.11 8.78
CA ALA A 91 -18.88 25.55 8.60
C ALA A 91 -20.06 26.20 7.86
N ILE A 92 -20.68 25.53 6.89
CA ILE A 92 -21.91 25.99 6.23
C ILE A 92 -23.06 26.12 7.23
N ARG A 93 -23.15 25.18 8.18
CA ARG A 93 -24.24 25.14 9.16
C ARG A 93 -24.05 26.09 10.34
N GLU A 94 -22.86 26.10 10.92
CA GLU A 94 -22.53 26.86 12.15
C GLU A 94 -22.01 28.26 11.83
N GLY A 95 -21.50 28.48 10.61
CA GLY A 95 -20.78 29.69 10.26
C GLY A 95 -19.50 29.84 11.07
N GLY A 96 -18.90 31.02 10.97
CA GLY A 96 -17.75 31.40 11.79
C GLY A 96 -16.52 31.78 10.98
N ASN A 97 -15.65 32.53 11.65
CA ASN A 97 -14.41 33.03 11.11
C ASN A 97 -13.24 32.57 11.99
N ASP A 98 -12.09 32.42 11.36
CA ASP A 98 -10.81 32.22 12.04
C ASP A 98 -10.39 33.48 12.82
N GLU A 99 -9.31 33.37 13.59
CA GLU A 99 -8.72 34.48 14.37
C GLU A 99 -8.38 35.69 13.49
N ASP A 100 -8.05 35.45 12.22
CA ASP A 100 -7.76 36.47 11.20
C ASP A 100 -9.02 37.05 10.51
N GLY A 101 -10.22 36.62 10.89
CA GLY A 101 -11.49 37.08 10.32
C GLY A 101 -11.88 36.43 8.99
N VAL A 102 -11.12 35.43 8.52
CA VAL A 102 -11.42 34.66 7.30
C VAL A 102 -12.50 33.62 7.59
N ALA A 103 -13.50 33.50 6.72
CA ALA A 103 -14.54 32.48 6.87
C ALA A 103 -13.92 31.07 6.85
N PHE A 104 -14.28 30.22 7.81
CA PHE A 104 -13.77 28.84 7.85
C PHE A 104 -14.06 28.07 6.56
N LEU A 105 -15.19 28.36 5.92
CA LEU A 105 -15.56 27.78 4.63
C LEU A 105 -14.52 28.10 3.55
N ASP A 106 -14.12 29.36 3.40
CA ASP A 106 -13.15 29.77 2.38
C ASP A 106 -11.78 29.13 2.62
N LYS A 107 -11.37 29.03 3.88
CA LYS A 107 -10.11 28.35 4.27
C LYS A 107 -10.12 26.88 3.90
N TYR A 108 -11.18 26.14 4.27
CA TYR A 108 -11.29 24.71 3.93
C TYR A 108 -11.44 24.51 2.41
N GLN A 109 -12.11 25.43 1.71
CA GLN A 109 -12.22 25.38 0.25
C GLN A 109 -10.85 25.53 -0.44
N GLN A 110 -9.98 26.41 0.08
CA GLN A 110 -8.61 26.57 -0.41
C GLN A 110 -7.80 25.29 -0.17
N GLU A 111 -7.84 24.74 1.04
CA GLU A 111 -7.16 23.48 1.39
C GLU A 111 -7.63 22.31 0.50
N ILE A 112 -8.94 22.20 0.24
CA ILE A 112 -9.50 21.21 -0.69
C ILE A 112 -8.95 21.39 -2.11
N ASN A 113 -8.86 22.61 -2.60
CA ASN A 113 -8.35 22.87 -3.95
C ASN A 113 -6.88 22.48 -4.06
N THR A 114 -6.05 22.84 -3.08
CA THR A 114 -4.62 22.45 -3.05
C THR A 114 -4.46 20.94 -3.01
N LEU A 115 -5.24 20.23 -2.19
CA LEU A 115 -5.19 18.77 -2.11
C LEU A 115 -5.69 18.09 -3.38
N ARG A 116 -6.67 18.67 -4.08
CA ARG A 116 -7.12 18.17 -5.39
C ARG A 116 -6.08 18.37 -6.48
N GLU A 117 -5.37 19.50 -6.45
CA GLU A 117 -4.24 19.73 -7.35
C GLU A 117 -3.11 18.72 -7.08
N GLU A 118 -2.76 18.48 -5.82
CA GLU A 118 -1.77 17.46 -5.43
C GLU A 118 -2.22 16.07 -5.91
N LEU A 119 -3.48 15.71 -5.69
CA LEU A 119 -4.04 14.43 -6.17
C LEU A 119 -3.90 14.30 -7.70
N ASN A 120 -4.25 15.35 -8.45
CA ASN A 120 -4.19 15.35 -9.92
C ASN A 120 -2.76 15.31 -10.48
N THR A 121 -1.75 15.67 -9.68
CA THR A 121 -0.34 15.48 -10.05
C THR A 121 0.18 14.08 -9.76
N LEU A 122 -0.50 13.34 -8.87
CA LEU A 122 -0.11 12.00 -8.42
C LEU A 122 -0.87 10.87 -9.16
N GLU A 123 -2.09 11.14 -9.63
CA GLU A 123 -2.90 10.25 -10.51
C GLU A 123 -2.46 10.34 -11.99
#